data_AF-A0A8S9QQM0-F1
#
_entry.id   AF-A0A8S9QQM0-F1
#
_cell.length_a   1.000
_cell.length_b   1.000
_cell.length_c   1.000
_cell.angle_alpha   90.00
_cell.angle_beta   90.00
_cell.angle_gamma   90.00
#
_symmetry.space_group_name_H-M   'P 1'
#
loop_
_entity.id
_entity.type
_entity.pdbx_description
1 polymer ?
#
loop_
_entity_poly.entity_id
_entity_poly.type
_entity_poly.pdbx_seq_one_letter_code
_entity_poly.pdbx_strand_id
1 'polypeptide(L)'
;MQLTRELTWNADSASSSILHLTISETTKDLAKDKLLRNDGLGESIENLGKGWFNTHQYSVEPIFHSRVLKHPCRVYDENRAKLFYVPFYGGMDVLRWHFKNVTEHLKDVLAIEVLKWLGSKQSWRKNSGKDHVFVLGKISWDFRRNNKFASLVSVCIPVIFDPYTAYYQYAWHLPEDHRTYSVYINKDDLKAKKVNVIKKLMLVTIREREDMRSYIVHELLPGLVYGDPNANFESMSSEHLLNGGAV
;
A
#
# COMPACT_ATOMS: atom_id res chain seq x y z
N MET A 1 -2.12 15.86 -9.84
CA MET A 1 -1.37 15.32 -11.00
C MET A 1 0.02 14.97 -10.51
N GLN A 2 0.43 13.70 -10.58
CA GLN A 2 1.73 13.24 -10.07
C GLN A 2 2.65 12.92 -11.26
N LEU A 3 3.81 13.58 -11.32
CA LEU A 3 4.80 13.36 -12.36
C LEU A 3 5.73 12.23 -11.90
N THR A 4 5.84 11.15 -12.68
CA THR A 4 6.80 10.07 -12.39
C THR A 4 7.80 9.93 -13.53
N ARG A 5 9.09 9.87 -13.19
CA ARG A 5 10.17 9.59 -14.14
C ARG A 5 10.51 8.10 -14.11
N GLU A 6 10.49 7.43 -15.26
CA GLU A 6 11.08 6.11 -15.44
C GLU A 6 12.60 6.23 -15.28
N LEU A 7 13.06 5.77 -14.12
CA LEU A 7 14.47 5.59 -13.85
C LEU A 7 14.93 4.32 -14.58
N THR A 8 15.60 4.47 -15.73
CA THR A 8 16.72 3.56 -16.01
C THR A 8 17.64 3.66 -14.80
N TRP A 9 17.97 2.55 -14.17
CA TRP A 9 18.85 2.51 -12.99
C TRP A 9 20.19 3.21 -13.27
N ASN A 10 20.23 4.51 -13.03
CA ASN A 10 21.38 5.27 -12.62
C ASN A 10 20.92 5.97 -11.35
N ALA A 11 21.55 5.59 -10.24
CA ALA A 11 21.29 6.18 -8.95
C ALA A 11 21.71 7.65 -9.02
N ASP A 12 20.74 8.56 -9.14
CA ASP A 12 20.84 9.91 -8.60
C ASP A 12 19.47 10.61 -8.60
N SER A 13 19.11 11.10 -7.42
CA SER A 13 18.01 12.03 -7.09
C SER A 13 16.55 11.55 -7.27
N ALA A 14 15.85 11.40 -6.14
CA ALA A 14 14.40 11.53 -6.07
C ALA A 14 14.06 12.29 -4.77
N SER A 15 13.74 13.57 -4.92
CA SER A 15 13.12 14.40 -3.88
C SER A 15 11.61 14.11 -3.82
N SER A 16 11.14 14.05 -2.59
CA SER A 16 9.78 13.89 -2.09
C SER A 16 8.71 14.75 -2.76
N SER A 17 7.47 14.23 -2.83
CA SER A 17 6.22 14.97 -2.58
C SER A 17 5.02 14.00 -2.61
N ILE A 18 4.38 13.79 -1.45
CA ILE A 18 3.00 13.29 -1.32
C ILE A 18 2.14 14.53 -1.04
N LEU A 19 1.15 14.77 -1.89
CA LEU A 19 0.12 15.82 -1.74
C LEU A 19 -1.25 15.14 -1.78
N HIS A 20 -2.06 15.42 -0.77
CA HIS A 20 -3.44 14.98 -0.60
C HIS A 20 -4.36 15.84 -1.49
N LEU A 21 -5.30 15.25 -2.23
CA LEU A 21 -6.54 15.91 -2.68
C LEU A 21 -7.56 14.91 -3.26
N THR A 22 -8.81 15.18 -2.90
CA THR A 22 -10.07 14.45 -3.08
C THR A 22 -10.47 14.22 -4.54
N ILE A 23 -11.05 13.06 -4.84
CA ILE A 23 -11.63 12.74 -6.16
C ILE A 23 -13.13 13.09 -6.14
N SER A 24 -13.52 14.02 -7.01
CA SER A 24 -14.91 14.21 -7.47
C SER A 24 -15.17 13.33 -8.69
N GLU A 25 -16.41 12.83 -8.76
CA GLU A 25 -16.96 11.89 -9.73
C GLU A 25 -16.79 12.36 -11.19
N THR A 26 -16.21 11.51 -12.06
CA THR A 26 -16.58 11.34 -13.49
C THR A 26 -15.75 10.22 -14.14
N THR A 27 -15.81 9.02 -13.56
CA THR A 27 -15.29 7.80 -14.20
C THR A 27 -16.42 7.05 -14.88
N LYS A 28 -16.70 7.33 -16.16
CA LYS A 28 -17.35 6.31 -17.00
C LYS A 28 -16.62 6.00 -18.31
N ASP A 29 -16.03 6.97 -19.04
CA ASP A 29 -15.56 6.65 -20.41
C ASP A 29 -14.10 6.99 -20.81
N LEU A 30 -13.26 7.54 -19.92
CA LEU A 30 -11.89 7.99 -20.31
C LEU A 30 -10.71 7.30 -19.60
N ALA A 31 -10.96 6.44 -18.60
CA ALA A 31 -9.94 6.05 -17.60
C ALA A 31 -9.27 4.68 -17.79
N LYS A 32 -9.84 3.73 -18.57
CA LYS A 32 -9.26 2.37 -18.67
C LYS A 32 -8.00 2.32 -19.55
N ASP A 33 -8.01 2.98 -20.71
CA ASP A 33 -6.90 2.90 -21.66
C ASP A 33 -5.72 3.81 -21.29
N LYS A 34 -5.96 4.95 -20.65
CA LYS A 34 -4.89 5.89 -20.33
C LYS A 34 -4.07 5.47 -19.11
N LEU A 35 -4.72 4.85 -18.12
CA LEU A 35 -4.08 4.45 -16.86
C LEU A 35 -3.09 3.30 -17.03
N LEU A 36 -3.40 2.35 -17.92
CA LEU A 36 -2.62 1.12 -18.12
C LEU A 36 -1.51 1.26 -19.17
N ARG A 37 -1.43 2.41 -19.86
CA ARG A 37 -0.33 2.71 -20.80
C ARG A 37 1.02 2.69 -20.11
N ASN A 38 2.05 2.37 -20.89
CA ASN A 38 3.44 2.35 -20.45
C ASN A 38 3.62 1.56 -19.14
N ASP A 39 3.12 0.33 -19.12
CA ASP A 39 3.20 -0.56 -17.96
C ASP A 39 2.56 0.03 -16.69
N GLY A 40 1.47 0.78 -16.83
CA GLY A 40 0.77 1.43 -15.73
C GLY A 40 1.33 2.81 -15.35
N LEU A 41 2.39 3.29 -16.00
CA LEU A 41 2.95 4.63 -15.77
C LEU A 41 2.05 5.75 -16.34
N GLY A 42 1.12 5.43 -17.24
CA GLY A 42 0.23 6.41 -17.87
C GLY A 42 0.80 7.00 -19.15
N GLU A 43 0.20 8.09 -19.65
CA GLU A 43 0.64 8.76 -20.89
C GLU A 43 2.01 9.43 -20.73
N SER A 44 2.86 9.38 -21.76
CA SER A 44 4.14 10.08 -21.77
C SER A 44 3.95 11.59 -21.82
N ILE A 45 4.82 12.32 -21.13
CA ILE A 45 4.81 13.79 -21.09
C ILE A 45 5.97 14.28 -21.97
N GLU A 46 5.71 14.42 -23.26
CA GLU A 46 6.73 14.64 -24.29
C GLU A 46 7.59 15.89 -24.04
N ASN A 47 6.99 16.97 -23.57
CA ASN A 47 7.67 18.23 -23.30
C ASN A 47 8.65 18.19 -22.12
N LEU A 48 8.56 17.18 -21.24
CA LEU A 48 9.54 16.96 -20.16
C LEU A 48 10.68 16.03 -20.58
N GLY A 49 10.60 15.47 -21.79
CA GLY A 49 11.58 14.53 -22.33
C GLY A 49 11.32 13.08 -21.97
N LYS A 50 12.21 12.20 -22.44
CA LYS A 50 12.06 10.75 -22.30
C LYS A 50 12.00 10.33 -20.83
N GLY A 51 11.04 9.46 -20.53
CA GLY A 51 10.87 8.85 -19.23
C GLY A 51 9.90 9.60 -18.31
N TRP A 52 9.28 10.71 -18.70
CA TRP A 52 8.25 11.35 -17.89
C TRP A 52 6.86 10.86 -18.27
N PHE A 53 6.07 10.50 -17.26
CA PHE A 53 4.71 9.99 -17.45
C PHE A 53 3.71 10.66 -16.50
N ASN A 54 2.47 10.79 -16.99
CA ASN A 54 1.32 11.22 -16.21
C ASN A 54 0.80 10.03 -15.40
N THR A 55 1.52 9.71 -14.32
CA THR A 55 1.24 8.55 -13.48
C THR A 55 0.16 8.86 -12.46
N HIS A 56 -0.86 8.02 -12.45
CA HIS A 56 -1.92 8.14 -11.46
C HIS A 56 -1.44 7.65 -10.09
N GLN A 57 -1.85 8.36 -9.03
CA GLN A 57 -1.46 8.05 -7.64
C GLN A 57 -1.79 6.62 -7.18
N TYR A 58 -2.80 5.98 -7.80
CA TYR A 58 -3.23 4.62 -7.47
C TYR A 58 -2.72 3.55 -8.45
N SER A 59 -1.78 3.88 -9.34
CA SER A 59 -1.23 2.95 -10.34
C SER A 59 -0.11 2.03 -9.81
N VAL A 60 0.24 2.09 -8.53
CA VAL A 60 1.37 1.29 -8.03
C VAL A 60 1.15 -0.22 -8.20
N GLU A 61 -0.09 -0.71 -8.12
CA GLU A 61 -0.41 -2.12 -8.35
C GLU A 61 -0.12 -2.57 -9.80
N PRO A 62 -0.67 -1.93 -10.85
CA PRO A 62 -0.35 -2.31 -12.24
C PRO A 62 1.12 -2.05 -12.60
N ILE A 63 1.75 -0.99 -12.08
CA ILE A 63 3.18 -0.72 -12.30
C ILE A 63 4.04 -1.85 -11.72
N PHE A 64 3.77 -2.22 -10.47
CA PHE A 64 4.52 -3.28 -9.81
C PHE A 64 4.29 -4.63 -10.50
N HIS A 65 3.04 -4.92 -10.87
CA HIS A 65 2.70 -6.13 -11.60
C HIS A 65 3.48 -6.26 -12.91
N SER A 66 3.46 -5.23 -13.76
CA SER A 66 4.19 -5.27 -15.04
C SER A 66 5.70 -5.47 -14.83
N ARG A 67 6.27 -4.78 -13.83
CA ARG A 67 7.70 -4.94 -13.48
C ARG A 67 8.03 -6.36 -13.03
N VAL A 68 7.21 -6.97 -12.18
CA VAL A 68 7.42 -8.36 -11.73
C VAL A 68 7.30 -9.33 -12.90
N LEU A 69 6.33 -9.13 -13.80
CA LEU A 69 6.16 -10.00 -14.97
C LEU A 69 7.39 -10.04 -15.88
N LYS A 70 8.09 -8.90 -16.02
CA LYS A 70 9.28 -8.72 -16.87
C LYS A 70 10.61 -8.89 -16.12
N HIS A 71 10.57 -9.16 -14.81
CA HIS A 71 11.78 -9.19 -14.01
C HIS A 71 12.66 -10.41 -14.37
N PRO A 72 13.98 -10.24 -14.62
CA PRO A 72 14.86 -11.35 -15.03
C PRO A 72 14.91 -12.53 -14.05
N CYS A 73 14.67 -12.26 -12.75
CA CYS A 73 14.65 -13.29 -11.71
C CYS A 73 13.29 -14.00 -11.55
N ARG A 74 12.28 -13.71 -12.37
CA ARG A 74 10.98 -14.38 -12.31
C ARG A 74 11.16 -15.85 -12.71
N VAL A 75 10.57 -16.74 -11.93
CA VAL A 75 10.52 -18.18 -12.21
C VAL A 75 9.07 -18.63 -12.39
N TYR A 76 8.86 -19.65 -13.21
CA TYR A 76 7.54 -20.26 -13.46
C TYR A 76 7.27 -21.47 -12.59
N ASP A 77 8.33 -22.13 -12.12
CA ASP A 77 8.24 -23.24 -11.16
C ASP A 77 8.18 -22.69 -9.73
N GLU A 78 7.06 -22.97 -9.06
CA GLU A 78 6.76 -22.58 -7.68
C GLU A 78 7.85 -23.07 -6.71
N ASN A 79 8.44 -24.24 -6.94
CA ASN A 79 9.44 -24.83 -6.06
C ASN A 79 10.78 -24.10 -6.08
N ARG A 80 11.04 -23.33 -7.15
CA ARG A 80 12.25 -22.52 -7.33
C ARG A 80 12.06 -21.09 -6.84
N ALA A 81 10.83 -20.68 -6.53
CA ALA A 81 10.53 -19.35 -6.05
C ALA A 81 11.07 -19.15 -4.63
N LYS A 82 11.66 -17.96 -4.41
CA LYS A 82 12.12 -17.53 -3.07
C LYS A 82 11.24 -16.42 -2.47
N LEU A 83 10.37 -15.83 -3.29
CA LEU A 83 9.44 -14.75 -2.95
C LEU A 83 8.24 -14.88 -3.88
N PHE A 84 7.04 -14.68 -3.33
CA PHE A 84 5.78 -14.78 -4.04
C PHE A 84 5.09 -13.41 -4.05
N TYR A 85 4.90 -12.84 -5.23
CA TYR A 85 4.04 -11.66 -5.38
C TYR A 85 2.60 -12.14 -5.63
N VAL A 86 1.64 -11.66 -4.83
CA VAL A 86 0.23 -11.98 -4.99
C VAL A 86 -0.49 -10.81 -5.68
N PRO A 87 -0.95 -10.96 -6.93
CA PRO A 87 -1.57 -9.88 -7.70
C PRO A 87 -3.06 -9.72 -7.34
N PHE A 88 -3.36 -9.41 -6.08
CA PHE A 88 -4.74 -9.28 -5.57
C PHE A 88 -5.45 -7.97 -5.98
N TYR A 89 -4.71 -6.94 -6.41
CA TYR A 89 -5.27 -5.62 -6.77
C TYR A 89 -6.28 -5.08 -5.73
N GLY A 90 -5.90 -5.11 -4.45
CA GLY A 90 -6.80 -4.76 -3.35
C GLY A 90 -7.30 -3.32 -3.42
N GLY A 91 -6.55 -2.41 -4.05
CA GLY A 91 -7.00 -1.05 -4.30
C GLY A 91 -8.24 -0.96 -5.21
N MET A 92 -8.30 -1.82 -6.23
CA MET A 92 -9.45 -1.95 -7.12
C MET A 92 -10.62 -2.65 -6.45
N ASP A 93 -10.35 -3.62 -5.58
CA ASP A 93 -11.40 -4.30 -4.81
C ASP A 93 -12.12 -3.34 -3.86
N VAL A 94 -11.39 -2.46 -3.16
CA VAL A 94 -12.01 -1.43 -2.32
C VAL A 94 -12.87 -0.47 -3.14
N LEU A 95 -12.40 -0.04 -4.31
CA LEU A 95 -13.15 0.89 -5.18
C LEU A 95 -14.54 0.36 -5.58
N ARG A 96 -14.71 -0.97 -5.66
CA ARG A 96 -15.99 -1.60 -5.96
C ARG A 96 -17.10 -1.23 -4.97
N TRP A 97 -16.73 -1.02 -3.71
CA TRP A 97 -17.64 -0.80 -2.59
C TRP A 97 -17.56 0.61 -2.00
N HIS A 98 -16.60 1.42 -2.42
CA HIS A 98 -16.28 2.71 -1.80
C HIS A 98 -17.47 3.69 -1.74
N PHE A 99 -18.34 3.68 -2.75
CA PHE A 99 -19.52 4.55 -2.82
C PHE A 99 -20.84 3.80 -2.59
N LYS A 100 -20.79 2.61 -1.98
CA LYS A 100 -21.97 1.77 -1.74
C LYS A 100 -22.11 1.47 -0.26
N ASN A 101 -23.33 1.60 0.26
CA ASN A 101 -23.66 1.19 1.60
C ASN A 101 -23.86 -0.34 1.65
N VAL A 102 -22.76 -1.08 1.84
CA VAL A 102 -22.74 -2.54 1.97
C VAL A 102 -22.06 -2.94 3.27
N THR A 103 -22.37 -4.14 3.76
CA THR A 103 -21.77 -4.66 5.00
C THR A 103 -20.27 -4.86 4.85
N GLU A 104 -19.52 -4.72 5.95
CA GLU A 104 -18.06 -4.96 5.96
C GLU A 104 -17.71 -6.37 5.48
N HIS A 105 -18.53 -7.37 5.82
CA HIS A 105 -18.36 -8.73 5.33
C HIS A 105 -18.32 -8.80 3.80
N LEU A 106 -19.25 -8.11 3.11
CA LEU A 106 -19.29 -8.08 1.64
C LEU A 106 -18.07 -7.38 1.03
N LYS A 107 -17.51 -6.39 1.73
CA LYS A 107 -16.26 -5.73 1.32
C LYS A 107 -15.05 -6.67 1.42
N ASP A 108 -15.10 -7.67 2.31
CA ASP A 108 -13.97 -8.55 2.62
C ASP A 108 -14.05 -9.95 1.99
N VAL A 109 -15.17 -10.33 1.35
CA VAL A 109 -15.36 -11.69 0.77
C VAL A 109 -14.18 -12.10 -0.11
N LEU A 110 -13.78 -11.26 -1.07
CA LEU A 110 -12.69 -11.58 -1.99
C LEU A 110 -11.33 -11.69 -1.29
N ALA A 111 -11.05 -10.80 -0.34
CA ALA A 111 -9.84 -10.86 0.48
C ALA A 111 -9.77 -12.18 1.27
N ILE A 112 -10.89 -12.56 1.89
CA ILE A 112 -11.02 -13.81 2.66
C ILE A 112 -10.83 -15.04 1.76
N GLU A 113 -11.44 -15.05 0.58
CA GLU A 113 -11.29 -16.15 -0.38
C GLU A 113 -9.84 -16.33 -0.83
N VAL A 114 -9.14 -15.23 -1.12
CA VAL A 114 -7.73 -15.26 -1.50
C VAL A 114 -6.84 -15.74 -0.36
N LEU A 115 -7.08 -15.29 0.87
CA LEU A 115 -6.34 -15.78 2.04
C LEU A 115 -6.60 -17.27 2.31
N LYS A 116 -7.84 -17.75 2.16
CA LYS A 116 -8.18 -19.19 2.26
C LYS A 116 -7.47 -20.00 1.19
N TRP A 117 -7.49 -19.52 -0.06
CA TRP A 117 -6.79 -20.18 -1.18
C TRP A 117 -5.28 -20.22 -0.96
N LEU A 118 -4.67 -19.11 -0.55
CA LEU A 118 -3.24 -19.05 -0.21
C LEU A 118 -2.92 -20.02 0.93
N GLY A 119 -3.73 -20.04 1.98
CA GLY A 119 -3.59 -20.96 3.12
C GLY A 119 -3.58 -22.45 2.73
N SER A 120 -4.21 -22.81 1.60
CA SER A 120 -4.19 -24.18 1.07
C SER A 120 -2.87 -24.56 0.38
N LYS A 121 -2.04 -23.58 -0.03
CA LYS A 121 -0.81 -23.82 -0.80
C LYS A 121 0.34 -24.28 0.07
N GLN A 122 1.14 -25.21 -0.46
CA GLN A 122 2.34 -25.69 0.24
C GLN A 122 3.40 -24.58 0.38
N SER A 123 3.60 -23.78 -0.68
CA SER A 123 4.45 -22.59 -0.66
C SER A 123 4.11 -21.63 0.48
N TRP A 124 2.82 -21.35 0.68
CA TRP A 124 2.36 -20.51 1.80
C TRP A 124 2.65 -21.15 3.16
N ARG A 125 2.27 -22.43 3.35
CA ARG A 125 2.44 -23.12 4.62
C ARG A 125 3.90 -23.27 5.04
N LYS A 126 4.81 -23.45 4.08
CA LYS A 126 6.25 -23.61 4.31
C LYS A 126 6.85 -22.48 5.13
N ASN A 127 6.46 -21.23 4.85
CA ASN A 127 7.00 -20.04 5.48
C ASN A 127 5.92 -19.20 6.17
N SER A 128 4.74 -19.77 6.44
CA SER A 128 3.59 -19.06 7.03
C SER A 128 3.25 -17.75 6.30
N GLY A 129 3.37 -17.74 4.97
CA GLY A 129 3.17 -16.57 4.12
C GLY A 129 4.17 -15.43 4.31
N LYS A 130 5.28 -15.61 5.05
CA LYS A 130 6.29 -14.54 5.28
C LYS A 130 6.98 -14.06 4.01
N ASP A 131 7.06 -14.94 3.03
CA ASP A 131 7.62 -14.75 1.68
C ASP A 131 6.56 -14.41 0.64
N HIS A 132 5.30 -14.18 1.05
CA HIS A 132 4.22 -13.74 0.18
C HIS A 132 3.95 -12.26 0.41
N VAL A 133 4.09 -11.47 -0.65
CA VAL A 133 3.97 -10.01 -0.60
C VAL A 133 2.80 -9.54 -1.45
N PHE A 134 2.07 -8.58 -0.89
CA PHE A 134 1.02 -7.85 -1.57
C PHE A 134 1.49 -6.42 -1.82
N VAL A 135 1.04 -5.85 -2.93
CA VAL A 135 1.16 -4.41 -3.20
C VAL A 135 -0.26 -3.88 -3.26
N LEU A 136 -0.51 -2.79 -2.54
CA LEU A 136 -1.82 -2.17 -2.45
C LEU A 136 -1.77 -0.76 -3.05
N GLY A 137 -2.75 -0.47 -3.90
CA GLY A 137 -2.81 0.74 -4.71
C GLY A 137 -3.50 1.92 -4.06
N LYS A 138 -3.91 1.77 -2.81
CA LYS A 138 -4.74 2.73 -2.07
C LYS A 138 -4.16 3.04 -0.70
N ILE A 139 -4.64 4.12 -0.10
CA ILE A 139 -4.24 4.53 1.24
C ILE A 139 -4.77 3.56 2.30
N SER A 140 -4.11 3.47 3.45
CA SER A 140 -4.50 2.55 4.53
C SER A 140 -5.94 2.74 5.01
N TRP A 141 -6.47 3.97 4.91
CA TRP A 141 -7.85 4.32 5.23
C TRP A 141 -8.88 3.47 4.48
N ASP A 142 -8.67 3.27 3.17
CA ASP A 142 -9.56 2.53 2.28
C ASP A 142 -9.77 1.07 2.73
N PHE A 143 -8.84 0.56 3.52
CA PHE A 143 -8.83 -0.80 4.02
C PHE A 143 -9.26 -0.92 5.48
N ARG A 144 -9.69 0.15 6.15
CA ARG A 144 -10.15 0.08 7.55
C ARG A 144 -11.57 -0.49 7.64
N ARG A 145 -11.89 -1.09 8.80
CA ARG A 145 -13.20 -1.63 9.15
C ARG A 145 -13.58 -1.07 10.52
N ASN A 146 -14.83 -0.66 10.71
CA ASN A 146 -15.28 -0.03 11.97
C ASN A 146 -15.37 -1.01 13.14
N ASN A 147 -15.59 -2.31 12.87
CA ASN A 147 -15.76 -3.32 13.90
C ASN A 147 -15.06 -4.62 13.51
N LYS A 148 -13.86 -4.84 14.07
CA LYS A 148 -13.08 -6.09 14.10
C LYS A 148 -12.53 -6.60 12.75
N PHE A 149 -11.34 -7.18 12.87
CA PHE A 149 -10.58 -8.04 11.96
C PHE A 149 -11.31 -8.56 10.72
N ALA A 150 -10.91 -8.09 9.53
CA ALA A 150 -10.92 -8.87 8.28
C ALA A 150 -10.33 -8.11 7.06
N SER A 151 -9.62 -7.00 7.25
CA SER A 151 -8.96 -6.38 6.10
C SER A 151 -7.61 -7.03 5.82
N LEU A 152 -7.27 -7.27 4.55
CA LEU A 152 -5.92 -7.69 4.13
C LEU A 152 -4.80 -6.84 4.75
N VAL A 153 -5.08 -5.57 5.03
CA VAL A 153 -4.12 -4.66 5.71
C VAL A 153 -3.88 -5.05 7.16
N SER A 154 -4.88 -5.55 7.89
CA SER A 154 -4.71 -6.07 9.26
C SER A 154 -3.93 -7.39 9.33
N VAL A 155 -3.79 -8.09 8.19
CA VAL A 155 -3.03 -9.33 8.06
C VAL A 155 -1.60 -9.07 7.58
N CYS A 156 -1.24 -7.85 7.19
CA CYS A 156 0.11 -7.52 6.71
C CYS A 156 0.87 -6.65 7.73
N ILE A 157 2.20 -6.73 7.70
CA ILE A 157 3.06 -5.75 8.39
C ILE A 157 3.66 -4.81 7.33
N PRO A 158 3.63 -3.49 7.52
CA PRO A 158 4.30 -2.53 6.65
C PRO A 158 5.80 -2.83 6.52
N VAL A 159 6.31 -2.81 5.28
CA VAL A 159 7.75 -2.82 5.00
C VAL A 159 8.12 -1.46 4.42
N ILE A 160 8.95 -0.71 5.15
CA ILE A 160 9.35 0.65 4.79
C ILE A 160 10.76 0.63 4.24
N PHE A 161 10.96 1.25 3.08
CA PHE A 161 12.25 1.28 2.40
C PHE A 161 13.00 2.60 2.57
N ASP A 162 12.27 3.67 2.90
CA ASP A 162 12.80 5.03 3.00
C ASP A 162 12.07 5.75 4.15
N PRO A 163 12.78 6.21 5.20
CA PRO A 163 12.16 6.81 6.37
C PRO A 163 11.39 8.10 6.02
N TYR A 164 11.77 8.79 4.93
CA TYR A 164 11.07 10.00 4.49
C TYR A 164 9.67 9.72 3.96
N THR A 165 9.35 8.48 3.58
CA THR A 165 8.03 8.10 3.06
C THR A 165 7.00 7.77 4.14
N ALA A 166 7.43 7.63 5.39
CA ALA A 166 6.55 7.29 6.50
C ALA A 166 6.96 7.99 7.81
N TYR A 167 8.13 7.62 8.33
CA TYR A 167 8.57 7.99 9.68
C TYR A 167 8.68 9.50 9.88
N TYR A 168 9.33 10.20 8.96
CA TYR A 168 9.48 11.66 9.08
C TYR A 168 8.23 12.41 8.63
N GLN A 169 7.56 11.90 7.60
CA GLN A 169 6.38 12.56 7.04
C GLN A 169 5.18 12.54 7.99
N TYR A 170 5.04 11.46 8.77
CA TYR A 170 3.91 11.26 9.67
C TYR A 170 4.37 11.15 11.13
N ALA A 171 5.48 11.81 11.49
CA ALA A 171 6.07 11.77 12.82
C ALA A 171 5.08 12.15 13.95
N TRP A 172 4.07 12.98 13.67
CA TRP A 172 3.03 13.34 14.65
C TRP A 172 1.92 12.29 14.81
N HIS A 173 1.83 11.33 13.88
CA HIS A 173 0.78 10.30 13.84
C HIS A 173 1.33 8.89 14.08
N LEU A 174 2.63 8.68 13.83
CA LEU A 174 3.29 7.39 13.98
C LEU A 174 4.18 7.40 15.24
N PRO A 175 4.20 6.30 16.00
CA PRO A 175 5.08 6.16 17.16
C PRO A 175 6.55 6.21 16.76
N GLU A 176 7.38 6.74 17.66
CA GLU A 176 8.83 6.86 17.47
C GLU A 176 9.52 5.49 17.34
N ASP A 177 9.10 4.47 18.11
CA ASP A 177 9.63 3.12 17.96
C ASP A 177 8.97 2.41 16.75
N HIS A 178 9.55 2.63 15.57
CA HIS A 178 9.05 2.06 14.31
C HIS A 178 9.00 0.52 14.27
N ARG A 179 9.74 -0.17 15.15
CA ARG A 179 9.77 -1.64 15.22
C ARG A 179 8.46 -2.22 15.74
N THR A 180 7.66 -1.41 16.42
CA THR A 180 6.34 -1.80 16.95
C THR A 180 5.29 -2.00 15.88
N TYR A 181 5.48 -1.46 14.66
CA TYR A 181 4.47 -1.52 13.61
C TYR A 181 5.04 -1.74 12.20
N SER A 182 6.36 -1.79 12.01
CA SER A 182 6.93 -1.90 10.65
C SER A 182 8.30 -2.59 10.61
N VAL A 183 8.64 -3.09 9.43
CA VAL A 183 9.98 -3.59 9.11
C VAL A 183 10.68 -2.57 8.23
N TYR A 184 11.77 -1.98 8.73
CA TYR A 184 12.61 -1.10 7.93
C TYR A 184 13.70 -1.87 7.17
N ILE A 185 13.83 -1.58 5.87
CA ILE A 185 14.90 -2.09 5.01
C ILE A 185 15.51 -0.91 4.25
N ASN A 186 16.77 -0.57 4.53
CA ASN A 186 17.43 0.56 3.88
C ASN A 186 17.46 0.39 2.35
N LYS A 187 16.92 1.38 1.63
CA LYS A 187 16.87 1.43 0.16
C LYS A 187 18.25 1.41 -0.50
N ASP A 188 19.25 2.06 0.05
CA ASP A 188 20.60 2.09 -0.52
C ASP A 188 21.31 0.75 -0.36
N ASP A 189 21.07 0.05 0.75
CA ASP A 189 21.55 -1.33 0.92
C ASP A 189 20.86 -2.30 -0.06
N LEU A 190 19.58 -2.08 -0.38
CA LEU A 190 18.88 -2.84 -1.42
C LEU A 190 19.50 -2.59 -2.79
N LYS A 191 19.78 -1.33 -3.12
CA LYS A 191 20.43 -0.94 -4.37
C LYS A 191 21.83 -1.53 -4.50
N ALA A 192 22.59 -1.48 -3.43
CA ALA A 192 23.93 -2.06 -3.36
C ALA A 192 23.92 -3.59 -3.22
N LYS A 193 22.74 -4.24 -3.19
CA LYS A 193 22.57 -5.69 -2.97
C LYS A 193 23.22 -6.19 -1.66
N LYS A 194 23.39 -5.32 -0.68
CA LYS A 194 23.97 -5.62 0.64
C LYS A 194 22.97 -6.32 1.57
N VAL A 195 21.67 -6.17 1.30
CA VAL A 195 20.60 -6.79 2.09
C VAL A 195 19.75 -7.73 1.23
N ASN A 196 19.38 -8.87 1.80
CA ASN A 196 18.43 -9.80 1.20
C ASN A 196 17.07 -9.64 1.90
N VAL A 197 16.07 -9.15 1.16
CA VAL A 197 14.71 -8.89 1.68
C VAL A 197 14.11 -10.14 2.32
N ILE A 198 14.19 -11.28 1.66
CA ILE A 198 13.60 -12.53 2.15
C ILE A 198 14.24 -12.92 3.47
N LYS A 199 15.58 -12.91 3.55
CA LYS A 199 16.29 -13.20 4.80
C LYS A 199 15.85 -12.25 5.92
N LYS A 200 15.71 -10.96 5.63
CA LYS A 200 15.26 -9.96 6.60
C LYS A 200 13.83 -10.22 7.08
N LEU A 201 12.90 -10.54 6.17
CA LEU A 201 11.51 -10.84 6.51
C LEU A 201 11.36 -12.18 7.26
N MET A 202 12.21 -13.15 6.96
CA MET A 202 12.22 -14.44 7.67
C MET A 202 12.74 -14.34 9.09
N LEU A 203 13.59 -13.35 9.41
CA LEU A 203 14.05 -13.06 10.77
C LEU A 203 12.92 -12.55 11.68
N VAL A 204 11.88 -11.95 11.11
CA VAL A 204 10.70 -11.53 11.89
C VAL A 204 9.97 -12.78 12.35
N THR A 205 9.93 -13.02 13.66
CA THR A 205 9.25 -14.15 14.26
C THR A 205 7.72 -14.05 14.06
N ILE A 206 7.03 -15.18 14.19
CA ILE A 206 5.55 -15.16 14.13
C ILE A 206 4.99 -14.29 15.25
N ARG A 207 5.57 -14.38 16.45
CA ARG A 207 5.19 -13.57 17.60
C ARG A 207 5.36 -12.08 17.34
N GLU A 208 6.55 -11.62 16.91
CA GLU A 208 6.77 -10.21 16.58
C GLU A 208 5.80 -9.70 15.50
N ARG A 209 5.47 -10.55 14.52
CA ARG A 209 4.49 -10.20 13.49
C ARG A 209 3.08 -10.03 14.06
N GLU A 210 2.62 -10.93 14.93
CA GLU A 210 1.32 -10.78 15.56
C GLU A 210 1.29 -9.58 16.52
N ASP A 211 2.38 -9.35 17.26
CA ASP A 211 2.52 -8.19 18.14
C ASP A 211 2.45 -6.88 17.32
N MET A 212 3.15 -6.81 16.19
CA MET A 212 3.07 -5.65 15.27
C MET A 212 1.65 -5.44 14.72
N ARG A 213 0.99 -6.51 14.28
CA ARG A 213 -0.39 -6.43 13.78
C ARG A 213 -1.38 -5.99 14.86
N SER A 214 -1.24 -6.54 16.05
CA SER A 214 -2.04 -6.19 17.22
C SER A 214 -1.88 -4.70 17.53
N TYR A 215 -0.63 -4.22 17.59
CA TYR A 215 -0.34 -2.81 17.82
C TYR A 215 -0.94 -1.90 16.75
N ILE A 216 -0.79 -2.26 15.47
CA ILE A 216 -1.39 -1.50 14.36
C ILE A 216 -2.91 -1.37 14.56
N VAL A 217 -3.58 -2.48 14.86
CA VAL A 217 -5.04 -2.53 14.92
C VAL A 217 -5.60 -1.85 16.18
N HIS A 218 -4.96 -2.05 17.32
CA HIS A 218 -5.52 -1.66 18.62
C HIS A 218 -4.98 -0.33 19.15
N GLU A 219 -3.78 0.07 18.74
CA GLU A 219 -3.13 1.28 19.24
C GLU A 219 -2.99 2.33 18.14
N LEU A 220 -2.44 1.94 16.98
CA LEU A 220 -2.10 2.89 15.93
C LEU A 220 -3.33 3.41 15.19
N LEU A 221 -4.17 2.49 14.70
CA LEU A 221 -5.34 2.87 13.91
C LEU A 221 -6.31 3.73 14.73
N PRO A 222 -6.68 3.40 15.97
CA PRO A 222 -7.60 4.24 16.76
C PRO A 222 -7.08 5.65 17.05
N GLY A 223 -5.75 5.85 17.12
CA GLY A 223 -5.13 7.16 17.32
C GLY A 223 -5.16 8.09 16.10
N LEU A 224 -5.66 7.62 14.95
CA LEU A 224 -5.85 8.46 13.77
C LEU A 224 -7.19 9.19 13.89
N VAL A 225 -7.27 10.47 13.52
CA VAL A 225 -8.50 11.25 13.66
C VAL A 225 -9.60 10.68 12.76
N TYR A 226 -10.73 10.30 13.35
CA TYR A 226 -11.95 9.87 12.66
C TYR A 226 -13.07 10.87 12.88
N GLY A 227 -13.93 11.02 11.88
CA GLY A 227 -15.20 11.72 12.03
C GLY A 227 -16.31 10.77 12.47
N ASP A 228 -17.19 11.21 13.38
CA ASP A 228 -18.42 10.51 13.71
C ASP A 228 -19.33 10.42 12.46
N PRO A 229 -19.79 9.22 12.05
CA PRO A 229 -20.67 9.07 10.89
C PRO A 229 -22.02 9.81 11.00
N ASN A 230 -22.40 10.24 12.21
CA ASN A 230 -23.59 11.06 12.47
C ASN A 230 -23.28 12.54 12.70
N ALA A 231 -22.00 12.95 12.69
CA ALA A 231 -21.64 14.35 12.81
C ALA A 231 -21.96 15.11 11.52
N ASN A 232 -22.57 16.30 11.67
CA ASN A 232 -22.77 17.21 10.55
C ASN A 232 -21.45 17.93 10.24
N PHE A 233 -20.68 17.42 9.27
CA PHE A 233 -19.40 18.00 8.87
C PHE A 233 -19.53 19.34 8.12
N GLU A 234 -20.73 19.77 7.73
CA GLU A 234 -20.93 21.08 7.10
C GLU A 234 -20.62 22.25 8.04
N SER A 235 -20.63 22.04 9.36
CA SER A 235 -20.30 23.07 10.36
C SER A 235 -18.81 23.14 10.72
N MET A 236 -17.98 22.19 10.27
CA MET A 236 -16.53 22.22 10.48
C MET A 236 -15.87 23.16 9.47
N SER A 237 -15.94 24.46 9.72
CA SER A 237 -15.16 25.43 8.94
C SER A 237 -13.65 25.22 9.18
N SER A 238 -12.82 25.53 8.19
CA SER A 238 -11.35 25.47 8.31
C SER A 238 -10.83 26.31 9.50
N GLU A 239 -11.60 27.33 9.90
CA GLU A 239 -11.34 28.22 11.02
C GLU A 239 -11.52 27.53 12.39
N HIS A 240 -12.50 26.62 12.53
CA HIS A 240 -12.68 25.83 13.77
C HIS A 240 -11.53 24.85 14.00
N LEU A 241 -11.02 24.24 12.93
CA LEU A 241 -9.89 23.29 12.98
C LEU A 241 -8.57 23.97 13.36
N LEU A 242 -8.39 25.24 12.99
CA LEU A 242 -7.16 25.99 13.25
C LEU A 242 -7.16 26.69 14.62
N ASN A 243 -8.35 26.98 15.18
CA ASN A 243 -8.49 27.70 16.44
C ASN A 243 -8.68 26.79 17.67
N GLY A 244 -8.60 25.47 17.52
CA GLY A 244 -8.57 24.53 18.64
C GLY A 244 -9.83 24.56 19.54
N GLY A 245 -10.96 25.01 19.01
CA GLY A 245 -12.21 25.08 19.75
C GLY A 245 -12.67 23.68 20.14
N ALA A 246 -12.62 23.37 21.44
CA ALA A 246 -13.23 22.18 21.99
C ALA A 246 -14.74 22.22 21.76
N VAL A 247 -15.30 21.11 21.28
CA VAL A 247 -16.73 20.79 21.39
C VAL A 247 -17.02 20.33 22.81
#